data_AF-A0AAW1NYG7-F1
#
_entry.id   AF-A0AAW1NYG7-F1
#
_cell.length_a   1.000
_cell.length_b   1.000
_cell.length_c   1.000
_cell.angle_alpha   90.00
_cell.angle_beta   90.00
_cell.angle_gamma   90.00
#
_symmetry.space_group_name_H-M   'P 1'
#
loop_
_entity.id
_entity.type
_entity.pdbx_description
1 polymer ?
#
loop_
_entity_poly.entity_id
_entity_poly.type
_entity_poly.pdbx_seq_one_letter_code
_entity_poly.pdbx_strand_id
1 'polypeptide(L)'
;MARTLLVAIASIYLLATPALARWSAWDLFVPAKNPADILSDIAVSEGRPPFGFQDLAQPESASRFGHGEVKSSRPLIGILTQPCSLCPGRSYISAGYVKWIEAAGGRAVPIRFYDSDRELHRLFKSVNALIFPGGLTWLWLDSPYVIAARKLYNWAVEENEAGNPFPIHGACLGHQLLQILVSNVSRDDLLVRTDAVSHPTTLKLTEAAAASEYFGTIAPDLVKKLQDSHYNIAMENHEYGVPPHHYDRWPILKDAYRILSTTVDRNGTEYISTIESTKYPFFGTQWHPEKPPYEFSDKTIPHSIDAIRVSQHTANAFVEVARRSSHRPESDEEELAMLIYSDVPIFTARFDAIEESYDGPDITYFFDVEDRKGQNPFPSGPFPSDGGKDENATASDYAKSYRVGRSYGMPSTF
;
A
#
# COMPACT_ATOMS: atom_id res chain seq x y z
N MET A 1 -13.48 1.72 -48.21
CA MET A 1 -12.89 1.77 -49.58
C MET A 1 -12.85 3.24 -50.02
N ALA A 2 -11.96 3.75 -50.88
CA ALA A 2 -10.54 3.44 -51.10
C ALA A 2 -9.94 4.42 -52.15
N ARG A 3 -9.09 5.38 -51.72
CA ARG A 3 -8.21 6.22 -52.57
C ARG A 3 -8.97 7.16 -53.56
N THR A 4 -8.38 8.11 -54.30
CA THR A 4 -6.95 8.44 -54.57
C THR A 4 -6.78 9.92 -54.92
N LEU A 5 -5.71 10.58 -54.46
CA LEU A 5 -4.73 11.26 -55.33
C LEU A 5 -3.43 11.59 -54.57
N LEU A 6 -2.31 11.69 -55.30
CA LEU A 6 -1.00 12.15 -54.83
C LEU A 6 -0.63 13.46 -55.54
N VAL A 7 0.34 14.21 -55.01
CA VAL A 7 1.65 14.52 -55.63
C VAL A 7 2.44 15.46 -54.71
N ALA A 8 3.77 15.47 -54.79
CA ALA A 8 4.67 16.17 -53.87
C ALA A 8 5.52 17.27 -54.54
N ILE A 9 5.86 18.28 -53.73
CA ILE A 9 7.12 19.04 -53.63
C ILE A 9 8.01 19.16 -54.90
N ALA A 10 8.28 20.39 -55.37
CA ALA A 10 9.65 20.90 -55.63
C ALA A 10 9.76 22.36 -56.17
N SER A 11 10.65 23.15 -55.55
CA SER A 11 11.75 23.94 -56.17
C SER A 11 11.71 25.42 -56.66
N ILE A 12 12.39 26.27 -55.86
CA ILE A 12 13.47 27.28 -56.16
C ILE A 12 13.17 28.66 -56.84
N TYR A 13 14.00 29.65 -56.45
CA TYR A 13 14.34 30.98 -57.03
C TYR A 13 13.55 32.22 -56.53
N LEU A 14 14.14 33.41 -56.24
CA LEU A 14 15.50 33.80 -55.77
C LEU A 14 15.50 35.32 -55.39
N LEU A 15 16.69 35.87 -55.05
CA LEU A 15 17.12 37.27 -54.82
C LEU A 15 17.18 37.68 -53.33
N ALA A 16 18.11 38.48 -52.77
CA ALA A 16 19.46 39.04 -53.10
C ALA A 16 19.54 40.45 -52.45
N THR A 17 20.66 41.02 -51.96
CA THR A 17 21.97 40.51 -51.46
C THR A 17 22.53 41.48 -50.34
N PRO A 18 23.78 42.03 -50.27
CA PRO A 18 24.63 41.76 -49.09
C PRO A 18 25.45 42.94 -48.47
N ALA A 19 26.19 42.67 -47.39
CA ALA A 19 27.44 43.39 -47.01
C ALA A 19 28.29 42.57 -45.98
N LEU A 20 29.56 42.87 -45.69
CA LEU A 20 30.78 42.71 -46.53
C LEU A 20 32.08 42.98 -45.72
N ALA A 21 32.92 41.97 -45.44
CA ALA A 21 34.37 42.07 -45.09
C ALA A 21 35.01 40.64 -45.00
N ARG A 22 35.89 40.21 -45.91
CA ARG A 22 37.38 40.29 -45.91
C ARG A 22 38.06 39.42 -44.82
N TRP A 23 38.47 38.17 -45.11
CA TRP A 23 39.74 37.69 -45.76
C TRP A 23 40.92 37.62 -44.75
N SER A 24 41.93 36.72 -44.84
CA SER A 24 42.48 35.93 -45.97
C SER A 24 42.86 34.46 -45.58
N ALA A 25 43.58 33.74 -46.46
CA ALA A 25 43.99 32.34 -46.29
C ALA A 25 45.40 32.03 -46.88
N TRP A 26 45.81 30.75 -46.80
CA TRP A 26 47.00 30.06 -47.37
C TRP A 26 48.25 29.95 -46.46
N ASP A 27 48.50 28.73 -45.97
CA ASP A 27 49.69 27.98 -46.40
C ASP A 27 49.40 26.45 -46.33
N LEU A 28 50.39 25.58 -46.61
CA LEU A 28 50.16 24.26 -47.24
C LEU A 28 51.07 23.09 -46.76
N PHE A 29 50.51 21.86 -46.79
CA PHE A 29 51.22 20.55 -46.89
C PHE A 29 52.07 20.09 -45.67
N VAL A 30 52.43 18.81 -45.42
CA VAL A 30 51.96 17.42 -45.71
C VAL A 30 52.86 16.47 -44.83
N PRO A 31 52.67 15.14 -44.60
CA PRO A 31 51.76 14.14 -45.18
C PRO A 31 50.87 13.37 -44.16
N ALA A 32 50.26 12.26 -44.61
CA ALA A 32 49.70 11.19 -43.76
C ALA A 32 50.74 10.08 -43.47
N LYS A 33 50.43 9.18 -42.51
CA LYS A 33 51.30 8.06 -42.09
C LYS A 33 50.71 6.67 -42.35
N ASN A 34 51.55 5.64 -42.22
CA ASN A 34 51.39 4.29 -42.77
C ASN A 34 50.57 3.34 -41.86
N PRO A 35 49.72 2.41 -42.37
CA PRO A 35 48.91 1.48 -41.55
C PRO A 35 49.67 0.38 -40.78
N ALA A 36 50.95 0.57 -40.47
CA ALA A 36 51.81 -0.40 -39.79
C ALA A 36 52.15 -0.03 -38.32
N ASP A 37 51.90 1.22 -37.91
CA ASP A 37 52.15 1.69 -36.54
C ASP A 37 51.04 1.23 -35.53
N ILE A 38 50.13 0.33 -35.94
CA ILE A 38 49.02 -0.20 -35.12
C ILE A 38 49.26 -1.70 -34.86
N LEU A 39 49.95 -2.04 -33.75
CA LEU A 39 49.80 -3.31 -32.99
C LEU A 39 50.79 -3.53 -31.81
N SER A 40 51.65 -2.57 -31.42
CA SER A 40 52.82 -2.86 -30.56
C SER A 40 52.87 -2.25 -29.14
N ASP A 41 51.83 -1.57 -28.64
CA ASP A 41 51.83 -0.92 -27.31
C ASP A 41 50.74 -1.43 -26.34
N ILE A 42 50.49 -2.75 -26.33
CA ILE A 42 49.70 -3.39 -25.27
C ILE A 42 50.64 -3.96 -24.19
N ALA A 43 51.14 -3.09 -23.30
CA ALA A 43 51.51 -3.43 -21.91
C ALA A 43 51.92 -2.18 -21.09
N VAL A 44 51.57 -2.18 -19.79
CA VAL A 44 52.10 -1.32 -18.71
C VAL A 44 51.99 0.21 -18.91
N SER A 45 50.85 0.78 -18.48
CA SER A 45 50.90 1.98 -17.63
C SER A 45 49.68 2.01 -16.68
N GLU A 46 49.93 2.04 -15.38
CA GLU A 46 48.89 2.32 -14.38
C GLU A 46 48.83 3.83 -14.14
N GLY A 47 47.73 4.46 -14.57
CA GLY A 47 47.53 5.90 -14.48
C GLY A 47 46.08 6.23 -14.12
N ARG A 48 45.89 7.08 -13.12
CA ARG A 48 44.57 7.44 -12.55
C ARG A 48 43.54 7.85 -13.63
N PRO A 49 42.28 7.38 -13.56
CA PRO A 49 41.18 8.08 -14.19
C PRO A 49 40.93 9.44 -13.48
N PRO A 50 40.57 10.50 -14.21
CA PRO A 50 40.13 11.76 -13.60
C PRO A 50 38.68 11.64 -13.09
N PHE A 51 38.33 12.48 -12.10
CA PHE A 51 36.99 12.55 -11.46
C PHE A 51 36.52 11.22 -10.82
N GLY A 52 37.13 10.88 -9.68
CA GLY A 52 36.58 9.86 -8.80
C GLY A 52 35.27 10.33 -8.16
N PHE A 53 34.18 9.60 -8.39
CA PHE A 53 32.97 9.67 -7.57
C PHE A 53 33.22 8.94 -6.25
N GLN A 54 33.91 9.61 -5.33
CA GLN A 54 34.00 9.23 -3.92
C GLN A 54 33.50 10.43 -3.09
N ASP A 55 32.88 10.14 -1.95
CA ASP A 55 32.31 11.10 -1.00
C ASP A 55 31.24 12.06 -1.56
N LEU A 56 30.44 11.60 -2.53
CA LEU A 56 29.00 11.88 -2.46
C LEU A 56 28.39 10.93 -1.44
N ALA A 57 28.33 11.38 -0.19
CA ALA A 57 27.43 10.77 0.79
C ALA A 57 26.02 10.71 0.18
N GLN A 58 25.31 9.59 0.39
CA GLN A 58 23.87 9.59 0.21
C GLN A 58 23.33 10.74 1.08
N PRO A 59 22.46 11.63 0.59
CA PRO A 59 21.79 12.56 1.47
C PRO A 59 21.02 11.72 2.49
N GLU A 60 21.39 11.83 3.77
CA GLU A 60 20.58 11.26 4.84
C GLU A 60 19.17 11.83 4.66
N SER A 61 18.21 10.98 4.29
CA SER A 61 16.85 11.39 4.05
C SER A 61 16.26 11.77 5.40
N ALA A 62 16.43 13.04 5.77
CA ALA A 62 16.08 13.56 7.09
C ALA A 62 14.62 13.21 7.37
N SER A 63 14.43 12.23 8.26
CA SER A 63 13.10 11.73 8.62
C SER A 63 12.24 12.92 9.04
N ARG A 64 11.05 13.06 8.45
CA ARG A 64 10.17 14.20 8.74
C ARG A 64 9.59 14.12 10.14
N PHE A 65 9.51 12.91 10.70
CA PHE A 65 9.17 12.64 12.09
C PHE A 65 10.41 12.55 13.00
N GLY A 66 11.57 12.97 12.47
CA GLY A 66 12.88 12.92 13.10
C GLY A 66 13.49 11.51 13.13
N HIS A 67 14.82 11.45 13.13
CA HIS A 67 15.58 10.27 13.54
C HIS A 67 15.45 10.09 15.07
N GLY A 68 14.22 9.86 15.53
CA GLY A 68 13.89 9.59 16.92
C GLY A 68 14.56 8.31 17.38
N GLU A 69 15.03 8.32 18.62
CA GLU A 69 15.72 7.19 19.25
C GLU A 69 14.90 5.90 19.15
N VAL A 70 15.58 4.78 18.88
CA VAL A 70 14.96 3.44 18.86
C VAL A 70 14.58 3.06 20.29
N LYS A 71 13.30 3.20 20.61
CA LYS A 71 12.71 2.88 21.93
C LYS A 71 12.33 1.40 22.05
N SER A 72 12.10 0.71 20.94
CA SER A 72 11.79 -0.73 20.90
C SER A 72 12.58 -1.45 19.81
N SER A 73 13.43 -2.41 20.21
CA SER A 73 14.17 -3.29 19.30
C SER A 73 13.40 -4.54 18.88
N ARG A 74 12.18 -4.75 19.41
CA ARG A 74 11.34 -5.94 19.20
C ARG A 74 9.87 -5.54 18.90
N PRO A 75 9.60 -4.63 17.95
CA PRO A 75 8.31 -3.96 17.85
C PRO A 75 7.13 -4.93 17.63
N LEU A 76 6.10 -4.77 18.46
CA LEU A 76 4.81 -5.44 18.32
C LEU A 76 3.92 -4.60 17.37
N ILE A 77 3.33 -5.21 16.35
CA ILE A 77 2.48 -4.53 15.38
C ILE A 77 1.06 -5.08 15.52
N GLY A 78 0.12 -4.21 15.89
CA GLY A 78 -1.29 -4.56 15.93
C GLY A 78 -1.88 -4.68 14.53
N ILE A 79 -2.53 -5.78 14.20
CA ILE A 79 -3.26 -5.94 12.93
C ILE A 79 -4.75 -6.03 13.25
N LEU A 80 -5.55 -5.09 12.75
CA LEU A 80 -6.99 -5.06 12.98
C LEU A 80 -7.68 -6.18 12.18
N THR A 81 -8.31 -7.14 12.85
CA THR A 81 -9.04 -8.22 12.17
C THR A 81 -10.23 -7.69 11.38
N GLN A 82 -10.55 -8.32 10.26
CA GLN A 82 -11.73 -7.96 9.47
C GLN A 82 -12.91 -8.89 9.75
N PRO A 83 -14.16 -8.39 9.76
CA PRO A 83 -15.36 -9.22 9.81
C PRO A 83 -15.43 -10.16 8.61
N CYS A 84 -15.86 -11.40 8.85
CA CYS A 84 -16.33 -12.28 7.79
C CYS A 84 -17.56 -13.06 8.26
N SER A 85 -18.62 -13.05 7.46
CA SER A 85 -19.88 -13.74 7.73
C SER A 85 -19.94 -15.17 7.19
N LEU A 86 -19.07 -15.51 6.23
CA LEU A 86 -19.03 -16.80 5.53
C LEU A 86 -17.74 -17.61 5.83
N CYS A 87 -16.99 -17.19 6.85
CA CYS A 87 -15.73 -17.81 7.26
C CYS A 87 -15.93 -18.76 8.47
N PRO A 88 -14.91 -19.57 8.83
CA PRO A 88 -14.95 -20.44 10.00
C PRO A 88 -15.06 -19.70 11.34
N GLY A 89 -14.48 -18.49 11.40
CA GLY A 89 -14.49 -17.62 12.59
C GLY A 89 -15.07 -16.25 12.31
N ARG A 90 -15.41 -15.53 13.38
CA ARG A 90 -16.08 -14.21 13.36
C ARG A 90 -15.23 -13.11 12.69
N SER A 91 -13.91 -13.28 12.67
CA SER A 91 -13.00 -12.38 11.97
C SER A 91 -11.75 -13.09 11.44
N TYR A 92 -11.00 -12.42 10.56
CA TYR A 92 -9.81 -12.97 9.93
C TYR A 92 -8.67 -11.95 9.70
N ILE A 93 -7.47 -12.48 9.42
CA ILE A 93 -6.28 -11.77 8.94
C ILE A 93 -5.61 -12.61 7.83
N SER A 94 -5.25 -12.00 6.70
CA SER A 94 -4.33 -12.60 5.72
C SER A 94 -2.96 -12.84 6.35
N ALA A 95 -2.40 -14.03 6.15
CA ALA A 95 -1.04 -14.32 6.58
C ALA A 95 0.02 -13.53 5.78
N GLY A 96 -0.31 -12.98 4.60
CA GLY A 96 0.52 -12.01 3.88
C GLY A 96 0.93 -10.83 4.76
N TYR A 97 -0.02 -10.17 5.43
CA TYR A 97 0.29 -9.05 6.33
C TYR A 97 1.18 -9.44 7.52
N VAL A 98 1.02 -10.66 8.05
CA VAL A 98 1.86 -11.20 9.13
C VAL A 98 3.30 -11.40 8.63
N LYS A 99 3.47 -12.16 7.54
CA LYS A 99 4.78 -12.42 6.92
C LYS A 99 5.51 -11.12 6.53
N TRP A 100 4.76 -10.12 6.05
CA TRP A 100 5.27 -8.82 5.60
C TRP A 100 5.95 -8.03 6.70
N ILE A 101 5.35 -7.93 7.90
CA ILE A 101 6.01 -7.26 9.03
C ILE A 101 7.14 -8.09 9.64
N GLU A 102 7.03 -9.42 9.62
CA GLU A 102 8.06 -10.30 10.17
C GLU A 102 9.34 -10.28 9.33
N ALA A 103 9.21 -10.16 8.01
CA ALA A 103 10.34 -9.93 7.11
C ALA A 103 11.07 -8.60 7.37
N ALA A 104 10.44 -7.63 8.02
CA ALA A 104 11.06 -6.37 8.49
C ALA A 104 11.44 -6.39 9.99
N GLY A 105 11.29 -7.52 10.68
CA GLY A 105 11.63 -7.68 12.09
C GLY A 105 10.61 -7.12 13.08
N GLY A 106 9.35 -6.97 12.66
CA GLY A 106 8.20 -6.80 13.56
C GLY A 106 7.60 -8.15 14.00
N ARG A 107 6.61 -8.12 14.89
CA ARG A 107 5.87 -9.30 15.36
C ARG A 107 4.37 -9.00 15.41
N ALA A 108 3.51 -9.88 14.90
CA ALA A 108 2.08 -9.60 14.78
C ALA A 108 1.30 -9.83 16.10
N VAL A 109 0.42 -8.88 16.41
CA VAL A 109 -0.61 -8.99 17.45
C VAL A 109 -1.99 -8.80 16.79
N PRO A 110 -2.86 -9.83 16.72
CA PRO A 110 -4.22 -9.67 16.23
C PRO A 110 -5.08 -8.84 17.19
N ILE A 111 -5.69 -7.76 16.70
CA ILE A 111 -6.62 -6.90 17.45
C ILE A 111 -8.02 -7.10 16.89
N ARG A 112 -8.98 -7.61 17.66
CA ARG A 112 -10.29 -7.98 17.12
C ARG A 112 -11.18 -6.75 17.06
N PHE A 113 -11.80 -6.46 15.92
CA PHE A 113 -12.60 -5.24 15.74
C PHE A 113 -13.86 -5.16 16.64
N TYR A 114 -14.23 -6.26 17.30
CA TYR A 114 -15.32 -6.37 18.27
C TYR A 114 -14.85 -6.47 19.73
N ASP A 115 -13.55 -6.29 20.00
CA ASP A 115 -13.02 -6.19 21.36
C ASP A 115 -13.64 -4.97 22.08
N SER A 116 -13.79 -5.08 23.40
CA SER A 116 -14.35 -3.99 24.20
C SER A 116 -13.43 -2.76 24.20
N ASP A 117 -13.98 -1.55 24.40
CA ASP A 117 -13.21 -0.29 24.48
C ASP A 117 -12.01 -0.37 25.43
N ARG A 118 -12.16 -1.07 26.57
CA ARG A 118 -11.06 -1.33 27.53
C ARG A 118 -9.95 -2.19 26.91
N GLU A 119 -10.33 -3.21 26.16
CA GLU A 119 -9.41 -4.19 25.58
C GLU A 119 -8.70 -3.65 24.33
N LEU A 120 -9.43 -2.95 23.45
CA LEU A 120 -8.83 -2.18 22.35
C LEU A 120 -7.80 -1.17 22.85
N HIS A 121 -8.11 -0.44 23.94
CA HIS A 121 -7.19 0.54 24.55
C HIS A 121 -6.00 -0.13 25.26
N ARG A 122 -6.19 -1.32 25.85
CA ARG A 122 -5.11 -2.14 26.41
C ARG A 122 -4.16 -2.57 25.30
N LEU A 123 -4.67 -3.26 24.28
CA LEU A 123 -3.93 -3.72 23.10
C LEU A 123 -3.19 -2.57 22.41
N PHE A 124 -3.84 -1.41 22.25
CA PHE A 124 -3.22 -0.20 21.69
C PHE A 124 -1.96 0.24 22.46
N LYS A 125 -1.99 0.20 23.81
CA LYS A 125 -0.84 0.56 24.65
C LYS A 125 0.24 -0.51 24.71
N SER A 126 -0.11 -1.75 24.40
CA SER A 126 0.83 -2.87 24.30
C SER A 126 1.57 -2.92 22.94
N VAL A 127 0.93 -2.52 21.83
CA VAL A 127 1.55 -2.53 20.49
C VAL A 127 2.24 -1.21 20.13
N ASN A 128 3.26 -1.28 19.28
CA ASN A 128 4.07 -0.14 18.83
C ASN A 128 3.53 0.56 17.57
N ALA A 129 2.64 -0.08 16.82
CA ALA A 129 2.06 0.41 15.56
C ALA A 129 0.76 -0.34 15.21
N LEU A 130 0.04 0.14 14.20
CA LEU A 130 -1.18 -0.50 13.67
C LEU A 130 -1.17 -0.73 12.16
N ILE A 131 -1.78 -1.84 11.72
CA ILE A 131 -2.17 -2.11 10.34
C ILE A 131 -3.71 -2.17 10.26
N PHE A 132 -4.28 -1.40 9.34
CA PHE A 132 -5.63 -1.58 8.82
C PHE A 132 -5.51 -2.33 7.46
N PRO A 133 -5.80 -3.64 7.40
CA PRO A 133 -5.54 -4.46 6.22
C PRO A 133 -6.57 -4.25 5.10
N GLY A 134 -6.24 -4.72 3.90
CA GLY A 134 -7.14 -4.80 2.75
C GLY A 134 -8.13 -5.96 2.85
N GLY A 135 -9.27 -5.85 2.16
CA GLY A 135 -10.31 -6.89 2.11
C GLY A 135 -11.70 -6.31 1.82
N LEU A 136 -12.75 -7.10 2.10
CA LEU A 136 -14.07 -6.96 1.45
C LEU A 136 -15.20 -6.43 2.35
N THR A 137 -14.91 -5.76 3.47
CA THR A 137 -15.96 -5.27 4.38
C THR A 137 -16.44 -3.85 4.07
N TRP A 138 -17.72 -3.57 4.29
CA TRP A 138 -18.34 -2.28 4.02
C TRP A 138 -17.92 -1.21 5.05
N LEU A 139 -17.35 -0.11 4.57
CA LEU A 139 -16.90 1.02 5.40
C LEU A 139 -18.04 1.96 5.80
N TRP A 140 -19.13 1.42 6.36
CA TRP A 140 -20.20 2.20 6.98
C TRP A 140 -19.70 2.86 8.26
N LEU A 141 -19.98 4.16 8.44
CA LEU A 141 -19.43 4.98 9.54
C LEU A 141 -19.82 4.49 10.94
N ASP A 142 -20.94 3.78 11.06
CA ASP A 142 -21.49 3.16 12.27
C ASP A 142 -21.23 1.65 12.38
N SER A 143 -20.53 1.05 11.41
CA SER A 143 -20.12 -0.36 11.51
C SER A 143 -19.13 -0.57 12.67
N PRO A 144 -19.17 -1.69 13.40
CA PRO A 144 -18.24 -1.94 14.50
C PRO A 144 -16.77 -1.90 14.05
N TYR A 145 -16.46 -2.33 12.82
CA TYR A 145 -15.12 -2.26 12.24
C TYR A 145 -14.62 -0.82 12.11
N VAL A 146 -15.40 0.08 11.51
CA VAL A 146 -15.05 1.50 11.39
C VAL A 146 -15.03 2.20 12.76
N ILE A 147 -15.93 1.82 13.68
CA ILE A 147 -15.93 2.34 15.06
C ILE A 147 -14.64 1.95 15.81
N ALA A 148 -14.19 0.70 15.71
CA ALA A 148 -12.94 0.25 16.34
C ALA A 148 -11.72 0.93 15.71
N ALA A 149 -11.65 0.95 14.37
CA ALA A 149 -10.60 1.66 13.65
C ALA A 149 -10.55 3.16 13.99
N ARG A 150 -11.70 3.82 14.19
CA ARG A 150 -11.78 5.23 14.59
C ARG A 150 -11.21 5.47 16.00
N LYS A 151 -11.46 4.58 16.96
CA LYS A 151 -10.88 4.67 18.32
C LYS A 151 -9.36 4.53 18.26
N LEU A 152 -8.89 3.49 17.58
CA LEU A 152 -7.47 3.20 17.38
C LEU A 152 -6.74 4.34 16.64
N TYR A 153 -7.36 4.92 15.61
CA TYR A 153 -6.85 6.08 14.88
C TYR A 153 -6.76 7.33 15.77
N ASN A 154 -7.81 7.62 16.55
CA ASN A 154 -7.83 8.78 17.45
C ASN A 154 -6.75 8.66 18.53
N TRP A 155 -6.58 7.49 19.16
CA TRP A 155 -5.51 7.30 20.16
C TRP A 155 -4.11 7.41 19.54
N ALA A 156 -3.91 6.97 18.30
CA ALA A 156 -2.66 7.20 17.59
C ALA A 156 -2.42 8.70 17.31
N VAL A 157 -3.46 9.48 16.98
CA VAL A 157 -3.35 10.93 16.87
C VAL A 157 -2.97 11.56 18.22
N GLU A 158 -3.60 11.12 19.31
CA GLU A 158 -3.33 11.59 20.67
C GLU A 158 -1.87 11.31 21.10
N GLU A 159 -1.33 10.12 20.84
CA GLU A 159 0.07 9.80 21.13
C GLU A 159 1.06 10.63 20.27
N ASN A 160 0.78 10.81 18.97
CA ASN A 160 1.67 11.60 18.11
C ASN A 160 1.65 13.10 18.44
N GLU A 161 0.50 13.71 18.75
CA GLU A 161 0.41 15.09 19.26
C GLU A 161 1.04 15.23 20.66
N ALA A 162 1.10 14.14 21.46
CA ALA A 162 1.87 14.08 22.70
C ALA A 162 3.39 13.87 22.50
N GLY A 163 3.87 13.74 21.25
CA GLY A 163 5.28 13.55 20.91
C GLY A 163 5.78 12.10 21.00
N ASN A 164 4.88 11.12 21.06
CA ASN A 164 5.19 9.69 20.97
C ASN A 164 4.92 9.18 19.54
N PRO A 165 5.95 8.86 18.73
CA PRO A 165 5.74 8.35 17.39
C PRO A 165 4.99 7.01 17.41
N PHE A 166 3.79 6.99 16.83
CA PHE A 166 2.96 5.81 16.70
C PHE A 166 2.44 5.71 15.26
N PRO A 167 2.97 4.81 14.41
CA PRO A 167 2.58 4.75 13.01
C PRO A 167 1.35 3.87 12.75
N ILE A 168 0.62 4.23 11.69
CA ILE A 168 -0.46 3.41 11.13
C ILE A 168 -0.16 3.15 9.65
N HIS A 169 -0.38 1.92 9.17
CA HIS A 169 -0.43 1.61 7.75
C HIS A 169 -1.84 1.15 7.35
N GLY A 170 -2.39 1.72 6.29
CA GLY A 170 -3.65 1.28 5.68
C GLY A 170 -3.41 0.69 4.29
N ALA A 171 -3.67 -0.60 4.10
CA ALA A 171 -3.54 -1.27 2.80
C ALA A 171 -4.93 -1.48 2.15
N CYS A 172 -5.08 -1.16 0.87
CA CYS A 172 -6.31 -1.25 0.07
C CYS A 172 -7.54 -0.67 0.80
N LEU A 173 -8.40 -1.51 1.38
CA LEU A 173 -9.53 -1.08 2.21
C LEU A 173 -9.09 -0.16 3.37
N GLY A 174 -7.94 -0.42 3.99
CA GLY A 174 -7.33 0.43 5.00
C GLY A 174 -6.91 1.82 4.48
N HIS A 175 -6.45 1.92 3.24
CA HIS A 175 -6.11 3.20 2.59
C HIS A 175 -7.36 4.06 2.37
N GLN A 176 -8.47 3.44 1.95
CA GLN A 176 -9.78 4.09 1.85
C GLN A 176 -10.28 4.52 3.23
N LEU A 177 -10.19 3.62 4.22
CA LEU A 177 -10.62 3.85 5.60
C LEU A 177 -9.90 5.04 6.25
N LEU A 178 -8.58 5.17 6.10
CA LEU A 178 -7.80 6.31 6.63
C LEU A 178 -8.35 7.68 6.15
N GLN A 179 -8.83 7.75 4.91
CA GLN A 179 -9.40 8.96 4.32
C GLN A 179 -10.85 9.19 4.75
N ILE A 180 -11.64 8.11 4.92
CA ILE A 180 -12.99 8.15 5.53
C ILE A 180 -12.94 8.59 7.00
N LEU A 181 -11.94 8.12 7.76
CA LEU A 181 -11.79 8.46 9.18
C LEU A 181 -11.53 9.96 9.38
N VAL A 182 -10.63 10.54 8.57
CA VAL A 182 -10.28 11.98 8.59
C VAL A 182 -11.41 12.86 8.07
N SER A 183 -11.95 12.56 6.88
CA SER A 183 -12.95 13.42 6.24
C SER A 183 -14.34 13.29 6.88
N ASN A 184 -14.61 12.15 7.53
CA ASN A 184 -15.94 11.74 8.01
C ASN A 184 -17.03 11.76 6.92
N VAL A 185 -16.62 11.56 5.67
CA VAL A 185 -17.48 11.45 4.48
C VAL A 185 -17.92 9.99 4.29
N SER A 186 -19.09 9.76 3.68
CA SER A 186 -19.56 8.41 3.37
C SER A 186 -18.65 7.73 2.34
N ARG A 187 -18.57 6.38 2.34
CA ARG A 187 -17.82 5.66 1.31
C ARG A 187 -18.38 5.91 -0.10
N ASP A 188 -19.70 6.10 -0.22
CA ASP A 188 -20.39 6.25 -1.50
C ASP A 188 -20.28 7.67 -2.09
N ASP A 189 -19.95 8.66 -1.24
CA ASP A 189 -19.54 10.00 -1.68
C ASP A 189 -18.05 10.05 -2.04
N LEU A 190 -17.18 9.45 -1.21
CA LEU A 190 -15.73 9.63 -1.29
C LEU A 190 -15.05 8.72 -2.30
N LEU A 191 -15.59 7.53 -2.56
CA LEU A 191 -15.00 6.53 -3.46
C LEU A 191 -15.71 6.53 -4.82
N VAL A 192 -14.97 6.24 -5.89
CA VAL A 192 -15.53 5.90 -7.22
C VAL A 192 -15.18 4.45 -7.56
N ARG A 193 -15.97 3.80 -8.44
CA ARG A 193 -15.62 2.46 -8.94
C ARG A 193 -14.37 2.51 -9.83
N THR A 194 -13.56 1.45 -9.79
CA THR A 194 -12.33 1.26 -10.57
C THR A 194 -12.27 -0.14 -11.18
N ASP A 195 -11.63 -0.25 -12.34
CA ASP A 195 -11.27 -1.52 -12.97
C ASP A 195 -9.82 -1.90 -12.61
N ALA A 196 -9.63 -2.22 -11.32
CA ALA A 196 -8.34 -2.46 -10.70
C ALA A 196 -8.30 -3.73 -9.84
N VAL A 197 -9.23 -4.67 -10.07
CA VAL A 197 -9.17 -6.05 -9.55
C VAL A 197 -8.15 -6.85 -10.38
N SER A 198 -7.32 -7.67 -9.72
CA SER A 198 -6.22 -8.45 -10.32
C SER A 198 -5.35 -7.63 -11.29
N HIS A 199 -4.88 -6.46 -10.85
CA HIS A 199 -4.17 -5.51 -11.73
C HIS A 199 -2.75 -5.19 -11.22
N PRO A 200 -1.73 -5.97 -11.60
CA PRO A 200 -0.35 -5.50 -11.61
C PRO A 200 -0.23 -4.27 -12.51
N THR A 201 0.33 -3.17 -12.01
CA THR A 201 0.41 -1.89 -12.73
C THR A 201 1.51 -0.95 -12.17
N THR A 202 1.52 0.29 -12.63
CA THR A 202 2.48 1.36 -12.28
C THR A 202 1.94 2.34 -11.25
N LEU A 203 2.82 2.82 -10.36
CA LEU A 203 2.58 3.96 -9.47
C LEU A 203 3.21 5.23 -10.07
N LYS A 204 2.38 6.18 -10.52
CA LYS A 204 2.81 7.51 -10.96
C LYS A 204 3.19 8.34 -9.74
N LEU A 205 4.47 8.41 -9.42
CA LEU A 205 4.98 9.10 -8.23
C LEU A 205 4.87 10.63 -8.37
N THR A 206 4.60 11.31 -7.27
CA THR A 206 4.61 12.78 -7.18
C THR A 206 5.95 13.28 -6.64
N GLU A 207 6.21 14.59 -6.77
CA GLU A 207 7.38 15.24 -6.16
C GLU A 207 7.45 15.02 -4.63
N ALA A 208 6.30 14.81 -3.97
CA ALA A 208 6.23 14.56 -2.53
C ALA A 208 6.79 13.19 -2.13
N ALA A 209 6.87 12.21 -3.04
CA ALA A 209 7.42 10.87 -2.79
C ALA A 209 8.93 10.91 -2.49
N ALA A 210 9.70 11.76 -3.19
CA ALA A 210 11.15 11.86 -3.03
C ALA A 210 11.57 12.43 -1.66
N ALA A 211 10.68 13.16 -0.98
CA ALA A 211 10.90 13.76 0.33
C ALA A 211 9.93 13.18 1.39
N SER A 212 9.48 11.94 1.20
CA SER A 212 8.56 11.21 2.08
C SER A 212 9.33 10.23 2.98
N GLU A 213 8.79 9.90 4.15
CA GLU A 213 9.34 8.85 5.03
C GLU A 213 9.16 7.45 4.40
N TYR A 214 8.04 7.22 3.71
CA TYR A 214 7.68 5.95 3.08
C TYR A 214 8.51 5.62 1.82
N PHE A 215 8.81 6.61 0.97
CA PHE A 215 9.53 6.42 -0.29
C PHE A 215 10.91 7.09 -0.38
N GLY A 216 11.28 8.02 0.53
CA GLY A 216 12.50 8.81 0.41
C GLY A 216 13.82 8.02 0.39
N THR A 217 13.82 6.79 0.92
CA THR A 217 14.97 5.86 0.91
C THR A 217 14.85 4.75 -0.15
N ILE A 218 13.82 4.72 -0.99
CA ILE A 218 13.61 3.62 -1.95
C ILE A 218 14.68 3.65 -3.04
N ALA A 219 15.19 2.47 -3.42
CA ALA A 219 16.30 2.35 -4.36
C ALA A 219 15.99 3.08 -5.70
N PRO A 220 16.88 3.94 -6.23
CA PRO A 220 16.60 4.75 -7.43
C PRO A 220 16.31 3.99 -8.73
N ASP A 221 16.54 2.67 -8.78
CA ASP A 221 16.08 1.82 -9.87
C ASP A 221 14.60 1.40 -9.71
N LEU A 222 14.15 1.13 -8.48
CA LEU A 222 12.75 0.85 -8.16
C LEU A 222 11.86 2.07 -8.38
N VAL A 223 12.35 3.29 -8.07
CA VAL A 223 11.69 4.56 -8.40
C VAL A 223 11.28 4.61 -9.88
N LYS A 224 12.14 4.11 -10.77
CA LYS A 224 11.89 4.09 -12.23
C LYS A 224 10.97 2.94 -12.61
N LYS A 225 11.24 1.72 -12.12
CA LYS A 225 10.46 0.51 -12.42
C LYS A 225 9.01 0.59 -11.94
N LEU A 226 8.75 1.28 -10.83
CA LEU A 226 7.38 1.56 -10.35
C LEU A 226 6.58 2.43 -11.32
N GLN A 227 7.25 3.27 -12.11
CA GLN A 227 6.62 4.19 -13.07
C GLN A 227 6.62 3.67 -14.52
N ASP A 228 7.15 2.47 -14.76
CA ASP A 228 7.34 1.89 -16.10
C ASP A 228 6.49 0.63 -16.27
N SER A 229 5.53 0.69 -17.21
CA SER A 229 4.56 -0.36 -17.49
C SER A 229 5.16 -1.60 -18.15
N HIS A 230 6.47 -1.63 -18.40
CA HIS A 230 7.19 -2.86 -18.69
C HIS A 230 7.30 -3.78 -17.46
N TYR A 231 7.31 -3.21 -16.24
CA TYR A 231 7.58 -3.94 -15.01
C TYR A 231 6.31 -4.29 -14.21
N ASN A 232 5.35 -3.37 -14.11
CA ASN A 232 4.05 -3.57 -13.42
C ASN A 232 4.17 -4.19 -12.01
N ILE A 233 5.07 -3.64 -11.18
CA ILE A 233 5.49 -4.23 -9.90
C ILE A 233 4.67 -3.80 -8.66
N ALA A 234 3.59 -3.03 -8.84
CA ALA A 234 2.62 -2.76 -7.78
C ALA A 234 1.32 -3.54 -8.05
N MET A 235 0.83 -4.29 -7.05
CA MET A 235 -0.37 -5.11 -7.17
C MET A 235 -1.61 -4.34 -6.69
N GLU A 236 -2.38 -3.78 -7.61
CA GLU A 236 -3.70 -3.25 -7.30
C GLU A 236 -4.73 -4.40 -7.30
N ASN A 237 -5.62 -4.43 -6.32
CA ASN A 237 -6.72 -5.40 -6.25
C ASN A 237 -7.95 -4.78 -5.56
N HIS A 238 -8.68 -3.93 -6.28
CA HIS A 238 -9.82 -3.19 -5.73
C HIS A 238 -10.86 -2.81 -6.79
N GLU A 239 -12.12 -2.74 -6.33
CA GLU A 239 -13.25 -2.18 -7.08
C GLU A 239 -13.45 -0.66 -6.88
N TYR A 240 -12.73 -0.04 -5.93
CA TYR A 240 -12.97 1.34 -5.51
C TYR A 240 -11.68 2.10 -5.23
N GLY A 241 -11.63 3.39 -5.59
CA GLY A 241 -10.51 4.29 -5.26
C GLY A 241 -10.95 5.73 -4.96
N VAL A 242 -10.03 6.55 -4.44
CA VAL A 242 -10.25 8.00 -4.20
C VAL A 242 -9.63 8.80 -5.35
N PRO A 243 -10.39 9.52 -6.19
CA PRO A 243 -9.84 10.39 -7.21
C PRO A 243 -9.04 11.56 -6.61
N PRO A 244 -7.94 12.01 -7.24
CA PRO A 244 -7.17 13.17 -6.77
C PRO A 244 -8.01 14.44 -6.60
N HIS A 245 -8.99 14.68 -7.49
CA HIS A 245 -9.86 15.85 -7.43
C HIS A 245 -10.91 15.80 -6.29
N HIS A 246 -11.10 14.67 -5.61
CA HIS A 246 -11.92 14.63 -4.38
C HIS A 246 -11.27 15.43 -3.24
N TYR A 247 -9.95 15.63 -3.27
CA TYR A 247 -9.25 16.50 -2.32
C TYR A 247 -9.56 18.00 -2.56
N ASP A 248 -10.09 18.40 -3.72
CA ASP A 248 -10.67 19.74 -3.93
C ASP A 248 -12.06 19.86 -3.30
N ARG A 249 -12.87 18.80 -3.35
CA ARG A 249 -14.23 18.73 -2.78
C ARG A 249 -14.21 18.65 -1.24
N TRP A 250 -13.18 18.01 -0.66
CA TRP A 250 -12.97 17.91 0.79
C TRP A 250 -11.54 18.33 1.18
N PRO A 251 -11.25 19.63 1.32
CA PRO A 251 -9.91 20.16 1.57
C PRO A 251 -9.19 19.59 2.80
N ILE A 252 -9.93 19.14 3.82
CA ILE A 252 -9.38 18.45 5.01
C ILE A 252 -8.48 17.25 4.66
N LEU A 253 -8.70 16.61 3.50
CA LEU A 253 -7.84 15.54 3.00
C LEU A 253 -6.46 16.06 2.56
N LYS A 254 -6.37 17.26 1.95
CA LYS A 254 -5.09 17.92 1.63
C LYS A 254 -4.34 18.32 2.89
N ASP A 255 -5.06 18.82 3.88
CA ASP A 255 -4.47 19.26 5.15
C ASP A 255 -3.92 18.07 5.96
N ALA A 256 -4.49 16.87 5.79
CA ALA A 256 -4.11 15.66 6.50
C ALA A 256 -3.12 14.74 5.76
N TYR A 257 -3.16 14.69 4.41
CA TYR A 257 -2.40 13.72 3.60
C TYR A 257 -1.73 14.35 2.37
N ARG A 258 -0.46 13.99 2.16
CA ARG A 258 0.25 14.16 0.88
C ARG A 258 -0.01 12.95 -0.01
N ILE A 259 -0.45 13.21 -1.23
CA ILE A 259 -0.50 12.21 -2.31
C ILE A 259 0.95 11.93 -2.75
N LEU A 260 1.43 10.71 -2.53
CA LEU A 260 2.76 10.27 -2.96
C LEU A 260 2.73 9.57 -4.32
N SER A 261 1.61 8.92 -4.67
CA SER A 261 1.39 8.38 -6.02
C SER A 261 -0.08 8.39 -6.42
N THR A 262 -0.32 8.43 -7.73
CA THR A 262 -1.59 8.04 -8.34
C THR A 262 -1.39 6.80 -9.21
N THR A 263 -2.49 6.11 -9.51
CA THR A 263 -2.57 5.01 -10.48
C THR A 263 -3.76 5.28 -11.41
N VAL A 264 -3.73 4.74 -12.62
CA VAL A 264 -4.85 4.79 -13.57
C VAL A 264 -5.33 3.37 -13.84
N ASP A 265 -6.64 3.14 -13.78
CA ASP A 265 -7.25 1.83 -14.05
C ASP A 265 -7.35 1.50 -15.57
N ARG A 266 -7.86 0.30 -15.90
CA ARG A 266 -8.02 -0.16 -17.29
C ARG A 266 -8.99 0.69 -18.13
N ASN A 267 -9.86 1.48 -17.50
CA ASN A 267 -10.85 2.36 -18.14
C ASN A 267 -10.44 3.84 -18.15
N GLY A 268 -9.30 4.21 -17.56
CA GLY A 268 -8.78 5.58 -17.51
C GLY A 268 -9.13 6.35 -16.23
N THR A 269 -9.69 5.69 -15.20
CA THR A 269 -9.98 6.31 -13.90
C THR A 269 -8.68 6.53 -13.13
N GLU A 270 -8.29 7.79 -12.91
CA GLU A 270 -7.16 8.11 -12.02
C GLU A 270 -7.60 8.15 -10.55
N TYR A 271 -6.90 7.40 -9.71
CA TYR A 271 -7.08 7.36 -8.26
C TYR A 271 -5.75 7.55 -7.52
N ILE A 272 -5.83 8.03 -6.28
CA ILE A 272 -4.72 8.11 -5.35
C ILE A 272 -4.32 6.68 -4.96
N SER A 273 -3.05 6.33 -5.10
CA SER A 273 -2.55 4.97 -4.82
C SER A 273 -1.56 4.88 -3.67
N THR A 274 -0.92 5.98 -3.27
CA THR A 274 -0.15 6.06 -2.02
C THR A 274 -0.31 7.41 -1.34
N ILE A 275 -0.54 7.41 -0.02
CA ILE A 275 -0.57 8.60 0.84
C ILE A 275 0.38 8.47 2.03
N GLU A 276 0.85 9.63 2.50
CA GLU A 276 1.59 9.81 3.76
C GLU A 276 1.07 11.07 4.44
N SER A 277 0.82 11.02 5.75
CA SER A 277 0.24 12.18 6.44
C SER A 277 1.18 13.38 6.48
N THR A 278 0.58 14.57 6.57
CA THR A 278 1.26 15.86 6.75
C THR A 278 1.86 16.03 8.14
N LYS A 279 1.28 15.38 9.16
CA LYS A 279 1.61 15.58 10.59
C LYS A 279 2.11 14.32 11.32
N TYR A 280 1.55 13.16 11.00
CA TYR A 280 1.77 11.92 11.75
C TYR A 280 2.42 10.87 10.85
N PRO A 281 3.07 9.82 11.40
CA PRO A 281 3.62 8.73 10.61
C PRO A 281 2.53 7.73 10.16
N PHE A 282 1.49 8.26 9.51
CA PHE A 282 0.40 7.47 8.94
C PHE A 282 0.61 7.33 7.43
N PHE A 283 0.59 6.08 6.95
CA PHE A 283 0.83 5.70 5.57
C PHE A 283 -0.38 4.95 5.04
N GLY A 284 -0.61 4.97 3.72
CA GLY A 284 -1.54 4.01 3.13
C GLY A 284 -1.35 3.80 1.65
N THR A 285 -1.46 2.56 1.21
CA THR A 285 -1.35 2.13 -0.18
C THR A 285 -2.69 1.57 -0.64
N GLN A 286 -3.22 2.02 -1.79
CA GLN A 286 -4.39 1.40 -2.40
C GLN A 286 -4.04 0.01 -2.98
N TRP A 287 -2.78 -0.15 -3.40
CA TRP A 287 -2.13 -1.40 -3.77
C TRP A 287 -1.69 -2.23 -2.55
N HIS A 288 -1.43 -3.51 -2.80
CA HIS A 288 -1.06 -4.53 -1.82
C HIS A 288 0.45 -4.79 -1.81
N PRO A 289 1.23 -4.20 -0.87
CA PRO A 289 2.65 -4.49 -0.73
C PRO A 289 2.92 -5.92 -0.23
N GLU A 290 1.95 -6.57 0.43
CA GLU A 290 2.11 -7.89 1.02
C GLU A 290 1.91 -9.06 0.03
N LYS A 291 1.16 -8.86 -1.06
CA LYS A 291 0.86 -9.92 -2.04
C LYS A 291 2.11 -10.46 -2.76
N PRO A 292 3.00 -9.64 -3.37
CA PRO A 292 4.09 -10.11 -4.25
C PRO A 292 5.02 -11.22 -3.73
N PRO A 293 5.42 -11.25 -2.44
CA PRO A 293 6.22 -12.37 -1.90
C PRO A 293 5.42 -13.52 -1.26
N TYR A 294 4.11 -13.41 -1.00
CA TYR A 294 3.42 -14.29 -0.04
C TYR A 294 2.08 -14.92 -0.47
N GLU A 295 1.43 -14.41 -1.51
CA GLU A 295 0.09 -14.81 -1.97
C GLU A 295 0.17 -15.15 -3.47
N PHE A 296 -0.31 -16.32 -3.91
CA PHE A 296 -0.02 -16.94 -5.21
C PHE A 296 -1.25 -17.48 -5.96
N SER A 297 -2.46 -17.51 -5.36
CA SER A 297 -3.69 -17.96 -6.06
C SER A 297 -4.00 -17.12 -7.30
N ASP A 298 -3.85 -15.79 -7.21
CA ASP A 298 -3.98 -14.88 -8.35
C ASP A 298 -2.68 -14.83 -9.17
N LYS A 299 -2.74 -15.43 -10.36
CA LYS A 299 -1.63 -15.54 -11.33
C LYS A 299 -1.19 -14.21 -11.94
N THR A 300 -1.89 -13.11 -11.66
CA THR A 300 -1.48 -11.75 -12.05
C THR A 300 -0.53 -11.10 -11.03
N ILE A 301 -0.37 -11.65 -9.83
CA ILE A 301 0.51 -11.10 -8.79
C ILE A 301 1.97 -11.04 -9.29
N PRO A 302 2.64 -9.88 -9.22
CA PRO A 302 3.96 -9.70 -9.83
C PRO A 302 5.06 -10.27 -8.92
N HIS A 303 5.43 -11.54 -9.08
CA HIS A 303 6.49 -12.20 -8.30
C HIS A 303 7.94 -11.85 -8.72
N SER A 304 8.18 -10.67 -9.31
CA SER A 304 9.52 -10.27 -9.72
C SER A 304 10.38 -9.88 -8.50
N ILE A 305 11.71 -10.01 -8.62
CA ILE A 305 12.63 -9.57 -7.56
C ILE A 305 12.46 -8.08 -7.23
N ASP A 306 12.03 -7.26 -8.18
CA ASP A 306 11.80 -5.84 -7.96
C ASP A 306 10.51 -5.56 -7.20
N ALA A 307 9.43 -6.31 -7.45
CA ALA A 307 8.21 -6.26 -6.63
C ALA A 307 8.47 -6.74 -5.20
N ILE A 308 9.26 -7.80 -5.03
CA ILE A 308 9.69 -8.30 -3.72
C ILE A 308 10.55 -7.25 -2.99
N ARG A 309 11.44 -6.54 -3.70
CA ARG A 309 12.22 -5.42 -3.13
C ARG A 309 11.33 -4.24 -2.72
N VAL A 310 10.26 -3.92 -3.47
CA VAL A 310 9.26 -2.89 -3.09
C VAL A 310 8.47 -3.32 -1.85
N SER A 311 8.05 -4.59 -1.77
CA SER A 311 7.42 -5.17 -0.58
C SER A 311 8.31 -5.04 0.66
N GLN A 312 9.57 -5.49 0.57
CA GLN A 312 10.53 -5.41 1.68
C GLN A 312 10.86 -3.96 2.06
N HIS A 313 10.99 -3.06 1.08
CA HIS A 313 11.21 -1.64 1.34
C HIS A 313 10.08 -1.02 2.17
N THR A 314 8.83 -1.25 1.77
CA THR A 314 7.67 -0.68 2.46
C THR A 314 7.45 -1.28 3.85
N ALA A 315 7.71 -2.58 4.03
CA ALA A 315 7.74 -3.21 5.35
C ALA A 315 8.81 -2.56 6.25
N ASN A 316 10.04 -2.39 5.74
CA ASN A 316 11.15 -1.78 6.47
C ASN A 316 10.82 -0.34 6.88
N ALA A 317 10.32 0.48 5.97
CA ALA A 317 9.96 1.88 6.24
C ALA A 317 8.91 2.01 7.34
N PHE A 318 7.86 1.16 7.32
CA PHE A 318 6.82 1.17 8.34
C PHE A 318 7.32 0.67 9.71
N VAL A 319 8.00 -0.49 9.76
CA VAL A 319 8.48 -1.07 11.02
C VAL A 319 9.60 -0.23 11.64
N GLU A 320 10.40 0.48 10.84
CA GLU A 320 11.42 1.41 11.36
C GLU A 320 10.85 2.61 12.11
N VAL A 321 9.65 3.09 11.75
CA VAL A 321 8.97 4.10 12.57
C VAL A 321 8.35 3.45 13.83
N ALA A 322 7.87 2.21 13.74
CA ALA A 322 7.33 1.48 14.90
C ALA A 322 8.38 1.30 16.02
N ARG A 323 9.67 1.15 15.65
CA ARG A 323 10.80 1.10 16.61
C ARG A 323 10.95 2.36 17.48
N ARG A 324 10.35 3.50 17.08
CA ARG A 324 10.40 4.78 17.81
C ARG A 324 9.27 4.94 18.85
N SER A 325 8.31 4.01 18.87
CA SER A 325 7.26 3.93 19.89
C SER A 325 7.78 3.30 21.19
N SER A 326 7.41 3.89 22.33
CA SER A 326 7.74 3.41 23.69
C SER A 326 6.69 2.45 24.28
N HIS A 327 5.64 2.11 23.51
CA HIS A 327 4.60 1.18 23.92
C HIS A 327 5.16 -0.22 24.19
N ARG A 328 4.54 -0.92 25.16
CA ARG A 328 4.89 -2.29 25.55
C ARG A 328 3.77 -2.91 26.42
N PRO A 329 3.65 -4.25 26.45
CA PRO A 329 2.78 -4.97 27.38
C PRO A 329 3.07 -4.66 28.86
N GLU A 330 2.12 -4.95 29.76
CA GLU A 330 2.31 -4.83 31.21
C GLU A 330 3.26 -5.91 31.77
N SER A 331 3.35 -7.08 31.12
CA SER A 331 4.33 -8.14 31.44
C SER A 331 4.74 -9.01 30.25
N ASP A 332 5.79 -9.82 30.41
CA ASP A 332 6.27 -10.77 29.40
C ASP A 332 5.23 -11.88 29.11
N GLU A 333 4.45 -12.29 30.12
CA GLU A 333 3.35 -13.25 29.93
C GLU A 333 2.22 -12.66 29.07
N GLU A 334 1.94 -11.37 29.22
CA GLU A 334 1.02 -10.64 28.34
C GLU A 334 1.58 -10.58 26.91
N GLU A 335 2.87 -10.24 26.73
CA GLU A 335 3.53 -10.25 25.42
C GLU A 335 3.33 -11.60 24.71
N LEU A 336 3.62 -12.70 25.39
CA LEU A 336 3.52 -14.05 24.83
C LEU A 336 2.07 -14.45 24.51
N ALA A 337 1.10 -14.07 25.35
CA ALA A 337 -0.31 -14.40 25.15
C ALA A 337 -0.97 -13.64 23.98
N MET A 338 -0.43 -12.49 23.57
CA MET A 338 -1.01 -11.65 22.51
C MET A 338 -0.44 -11.91 21.10
N LEU A 339 0.66 -12.65 20.99
CA LEU A 339 1.32 -12.90 19.71
C LEU A 339 0.52 -13.88 18.84
N ILE A 340 0.54 -13.63 17.52
CA ILE A 340 -0.09 -14.49 16.49
C ILE A 340 0.38 -15.96 16.54
N TYR A 341 1.51 -16.25 17.20
CA TYR A 341 2.07 -17.59 17.33
C TYR A 341 1.20 -18.58 18.12
N SER A 342 0.18 -18.08 18.83
CA SER A 342 -0.85 -18.92 19.47
C SER A 342 -1.98 -19.32 18.51
N ASP A 343 -2.16 -18.62 17.40
CA ASP A 343 -3.21 -18.84 16.41
C ASP A 343 -2.69 -19.73 15.25
N VAL A 344 -3.48 -20.73 14.83
CA VAL A 344 -3.09 -21.64 13.74
C VAL A 344 -3.70 -21.16 12.41
N PRO A 345 -2.89 -20.82 11.40
CA PRO A 345 -3.42 -20.39 10.11
C PRO A 345 -3.95 -21.58 9.29
N ILE A 346 -4.99 -21.34 8.51
CA ILE A 346 -5.55 -22.30 7.56
C ILE A 346 -5.03 -21.96 6.17
N PHE A 347 -4.48 -22.95 5.45
CA PHE A 347 -4.29 -22.86 3.99
C PHE A 347 -5.69 -22.79 3.36
N THR A 348 -6.06 -21.60 2.89
CA THR A 348 -7.39 -21.28 2.35
C THR A 348 -7.47 -21.53 0.86
N ALA A 349 -6.41 -21.24 0.09
CA ALA A 349 -6.37 -21.43 -1.38
C ALA A 349 -6.67 -22.86 -1.89
N ARG A 350 -6.62 -23.88 -1.02
CA ARG A 350 -7.03 -25.25 -1.36
C ARG A 350 -8.55 -25.43 -1.52
N PHE A 351 -9.35 -24.47 -1.05
CA PHE A 351 -10.81 -24.50 -1.15
C PHE A 351 -11.30 -23.82 -2.44
N ASP A 352 -10.51 -22.92 -3.02
CA ASP A 352 -10.73 -22.23 -4.31
C ASP A 352 -10.94 -23.23 -5.47
N ALA A 353 -10.36 -24.44 -5.37
CA ALA A 353 -10.58 -25.55 -6.29
C ALA A 353 -12.03 -26.10 -6.30
N ILE A 354 -12.92 -25.54 -5.47
CA ILE A 354 -14.34 -25.91 -5.33
C ILE A 354 -15.25 -24.72 -5.72
N GLU A 355 -14.78 -23.46 -5.65
CA GLU A 355 -15.54 -22.25 -5.97
C GLU A 355 -14.71 -21.27 -6.80
N GLU A 356 -15.04 -21.10 -8.10
CA GLU A 356 -14.30 -20.31 -9.11
C GLU A 356 -14.28 -18.76 -8.86
N SER A 357 -14.48 -18.29 -7.63
CA SER A 357 -14.70 -16.86 -7.31
C SER A 357 -14.04 -16.36 -6.02
N TYR A 358 -13.13 -17.13 -5.41
CA TYR A 358 -12.44 -16.73 -4.17
C TYR A 358 -11.29 -15.75 -4.42
N ASP A 359 -11.55 -14.43 -4.35
CA ASP A 359 -10.50 -13.38 -4.19
C ASP A 359 -10.13 -13.20 -2.70
N GLY A 360 -9.72 -14.30 -2.05
CA GLY A 360 -9.24 -14.28 -0.68
C GLY A 360 -7.74 -14.58 -0.57
N PRO A 361 -7.19 -14.63 0.65
CA PRO A 361 -5.77 -14.92 0.87
C PRO A 361 -5.46 -16.40 0.67
N ASP A 362 -4.23 -16.73 0.26
CA ASP A 362 -3.76 -18.13 0.16
C ASP A 362 -3.82 -18.82 1.53
N ILE A 363 -3.44 -18.07 2.58
CA ILE A 363 -3.34 -18.54 3.95
C ILE A 363 -3.95 -17.51 4.89
N THR A 364 -4.89 -17.94 5.72
CA THR A 364 -5.72 -17.06 6.55
C THR A 364 -5.73 -17.51 8.02
N TYR A 365 -5.52 -16.57 8.94
CA TYR A 365 -5.80 -16.75 10.37
C TYR A 365 -7.28 -16.41 10.63
N PHE A 366 -8.02 -17.29 11.31
CA PHE A 366 -9.41 -17.08 11.70
C PHE A 366 -9.56 -17.03 13.21
N PHE A 367 -10.32 -16.07 13.72
CA PHE A 367 -10.51 -15.81 15.14
C PHE A 367 -11.95 -16.06 15.56
N ASP A 368 -12.14 -16.53 16.80
CA ASP A 368 -13.42 -17.04 17.33
C ASP A 368 -14.07 -18.06 16.37
N VAL A 369 -13.30 -19.08 15.99
CA VAL A 369 -13.81 -20.22 15.23
C VAL A 369 -14.77 -21.02 16.10
N GLU A 370 -16.03 -21.11 15.68
CA GLU A 370 -17.01 -21.97 16.34
C GLU A 370 -16.59 -23.44 16.22
N ASP A 371 -16.86 -24.24 17.25
CA ASP A 371 -16.44 -25.66 17.37
C ASP A 371 -17.28 -26.60 16.47
N ARG A 372 -17.29 -26.31 15.16
CA ARG A 372 -18.01 -27.00 14.07
C ARG A 372 -17.35 -28.34 13.72
N LYS A 373 -17.29 -29.23 14.71
CA LYS A 373 -16.66 -30.55 14.60
C LYS A 373 -17.16 -31.34 13.38
N GLY A 374 -16.29 -31.49 12.37
CA GLY A 374 -16.49 -32.39 11.24
C GLY A 374 -17.29 -31.83 10.05
N GLN A 375 -17.49 -30.52 9.95
CA GLN A 375 -18.12 -29.88 8.77
C GLN A 375 -17.10 -29.14 7.90
N ASN A 376 -17.47 -28.82 6.65
CA ASN A 376 -16.65 -27.95 5.80
C ASN A 376 -16.49 -26.57 6.49
N PRO A 377 -15.27 -26.03 6.65
CA PRO A 377 -15.06 -24.67 7.15
C PRO A 377 -15.87 -23.60 6.41
N PHE A 378 -16.12 -23.80 5.12
CA PHE A 378 -16.87 -22.86 4.27
C PHE A 378 -18.31 -23.34 4.00
N PRO A 379 -19.32 -22.44 4.09
CA PRO A 379 -20.69 -22.76 3.74
C PRO A 379 -20.81 -22.86 2.22
N SER A 380 -21.07 -24.06 1.69
CA SER A 380 -21.21 -24.28 0.25
C SER A 380 -22.42 -23.53 -0.31
N GLY A 381 -22.19 -22.49 -1.09
CA GLY A 381 -23.24 -21.70 -1.72
C GLY A 381 -22.66 -20.50 -2.47
N PRO A 382 -23.20 -20.15 -3.65
CA PRO A 382 -22.62 -19.09 -4.48
C PRO A 382 -22.65 -17.74 -3.77
N PHE A 383 -21.58 -16.96 -3.94
CA PHE A 383 -21.56 -15.54 -3.65
C PHE A 383 -22.75 -14.84 -4.35
N PRO A 384 -23.41 -13.84 -3.72
CA PRO A 384 -24.37 -12.99 -4.41
C PRO A 384 -23.64 -12.18 -5.49
N SER A 385 -23.69 -12.64 -6.74
CA SER A 385 -23.14 -11.90 -7.87
C SER A 385 -24.01 -10.69 -8.20
N ASP A 386 -23.38 -9.59 -8.63
CA ASP A 386 -24.01 -8.29 -8.95
C ASP A 386 -24.80 -8.37 -10.28
N GLY A 387 -25.80 -9.25 -10.33
CA GLY A 387 -26.40 -9.75 -11.58
C GLY A 387 -27.81 -10.35 -11.46
N GLY A 388 -28.56 -10.04 -10.39
CA GLY A 388 -29.92 -10.53 -10.17
C GLY A 388 -30.89 -9.45 -9.69
N LYS A 389 -32.01 -9.26 -10.41
CA LYS A 389 -33.09 -8.34 -9.99
C LYS A 389 -34.07 -9.04 -9.02
N ASP A 390 -33.67 -9.19 -7.76
CA ASP A 390 -34.60 -9.60 -6.70
C ASP A 390 -35.16 -8.38 -5.94
N GLU A 391 -36.26 -7.84 -6.48
CA GLU A 391 -37.08 -6.81 -5.86
C GLU A 391 -37.81 -7.37 -4.61
N ASN A 392 -37.10 -7.52 -3.47
CA ASN A 392 -37.69 -7.55 -2.12
C ASN A 392 -36.69 -7.47 -0.93
N ALA A 393 -35.38 -7.55 -1.15
CA ALA A 393 -34.37 -7.47 -0.08
C ALA A 393 -34.21 -6.05 0.49
N THR A 394 -35.10 -5.62 1.39
CA THR A 394 -34.99 -4.31 2.06
C THR A 394 -33.90 -4.30 3.13
N ALA A 395 -33.30 -3.13 3.40
CA ALA A 395 -32.18 -2.93 4.33
C ALA A 395 -32.46 -3.28 5.82
N SER A 396 -33.65 -3.78 6.14
CA SER A 396 -34.05 -4.31 7.45
C SER A 396 -33.12 -5.43 7.95
N ASP A 397 -32.70 -6.34 7.07
CA ASP A 397 -32.30 -7.67 7.53
C ASP A 397 -30.81 -7.77 7.91
N TYR A 398 -29.95 -6.92 7.34
CA TYR A 398 -28.58 -6.72 7.82
C TYR A 398 -28.51 -6.04 9.20
N ALA A 399 -29.56 -5.33 9.63
CA ALA A 399 -29.59 -4.66 10.93
C ALA A 399 -29.99 -5.60 12.10
N LYS A 400 -30.56 -6.77 11.83
CA LYS A 400 -31.08 -7.69 12.86
C LYS A 400 -29.98 -8.52 13.53
N SER A 401 -28.91 -8.85 12.82
CA SER A 401 -27.76 -9.63 13.33
C SER A 401 -26.99 -8.94 14.46
N TYR A 402 -27.09 -7.61 14.59
CA TYR A 402 -26.41 -6.81 15.61
C TYR A 402 -27.29 -6.44 16.84
N ARG A 403 -28.48 -7.04 17.00
CA ARG A 403 -29.41 -6.72 18.11
C ARG A 403 -29.91 -7.93 18.92
N VAL A 404 -29.00 -8.73 19.48
CA VAL A 404 -29.28 -9.58 20.64
C VAL A 404 -28.18 -9.37 21.69
N GLY A 405 -28.48 -8.65 22.78
CA GLY A 405 -27.44 -8.31 23.76
C GLY A 405 -27.82 -7.40 24.94
N ARG A 406 -29.10 -7.12 25.21
CA ARG A 406 -29.54 -6.43 26.45
C ARG A 406 -30.90 -6.93 26.93
N SER A 407 -30.89 -7.60 28.08
CA SER A 407 -32.08 -7.88 28.91
C SER A 407 -31.72 -7.77 30.39
N TYR A 408 -31.34 -6.57 30.83
CA TYR A 408 -31.32 -6.24 32.26
C TYR A 408 -32.76 -6.17 32.77
N GLY A 409 -33.10 -7.06 33.70
CA GLY A 409 -34.40 -7.06 34.36
C GLY A 409 -34.50 -5.99 35.45
N MET A 410 -35.69 -5.41 35.60
CA MET A 410 -36.17 -4.72 36.79
C MET A 410 -37.62 -5.14 37.04
N PRO A 411 -38.07 -5.28 38.31
CA PRO A 411 -39.36 -5.89 38.62
C PRO A 411 -40.55 -4.95 38.43
N SER A 412 -41.72 -5.52 38.13
CA SER A 412 -43.00 -4.81 38.12
C SER A 412 -43.50 -4.53 39.54
N THR A 413 -44.00 -3.32 39.77
CA THR A 413 -44.63 -2.90 41.03
C THR A 413 -45.98 -3.57 41.28
N PHE A 414 -46.19 -4.09 42.49
CA PHE A 414 -47.38 -3.85 43.32
C PHE A 414 -47.03 -4.07 44.80
#